data_AF-A0A7V9NQ60-F1
#
_entry.id   AF-A0A7V9NQ60-F1
#
_cell.length_a   1.000
_cell.length_b   1.000
_cell.length_c   1.000
_cell.angle_alpha   90.00
_cell.angle_beta   90.00
_cell.angle_gamma   90.00
#
_symmetry.space_group_name_H-M   'P 1'
#
loop_
_entity.id
_entity.type
_entity.pdbx_description
1 polymer ?
#
loop_
_entity_poly.entity_id
_entity_poly.type
_entity_poly.pdbx_seq_one_letter_code
_entity_poly.pdbx_strand_id
1 'polypeptide(L)'
;ERRAPTVGSWVVAPDALAAARTELYELVRDAGAFGLDIAGLDDRQRALVRTLGGVSVVRGRAIAPDAPVVSLGDHPFLVRLQDAPFRPPPPDGVDRDALRELDRLGHIVDCDGVWFAASAVRDASAVVARLLAQNPAGLTVTELRVALDTTRKFVLPLLCYFDATGVTRRRGDRRVAGPRLALLTLAVEPEGPESAL
;
A
#
# COMPACT_ATOMS: atom_id res chain seq x y z
N GLU A 1 -29.46 -42.27 3.10
CA GLU A 1 -30.11 -40.98 3.37
C GLU A 1 -29.20 -39.85 2.87
N ARG A 2 -29.58 -39.10 1.83
CA ARG A 2 -28.78 -37.99 1.31
C ARG A 2 -29.21 -36.71 2.02
N ARG A 3 -28.33 -36.12 2.84
CA ARG A 3 -28.57 -34.83 3.48
C ARG A 3 -28.15 -33.70 2.55
N ALA A 4 -28.96 -32.65 2.47
CA ALA A 4 -28.65 -31.45 1.70
C ALA A 4 -27.41 -30.75 2.31
N PRO A 5 -26.52 -30.18 1.47
CA PRO A 5 -25.32 -29.51 1.95
C PRO A 5 -25.66 -28.25 2.76
N THR A 6 -24.96 -28.07 3.87
CA THR A 6 -25.18 -26.97 4.84
C THR A 6 -24.26 -25.77 4.58
N VAL A 7 -23.07 -25.99 4.00
CA VAL A 7 -22.12 -24.94 3.58
C VAL A 7 -21.46 -25.38 2.28
N GLY A 8 -21.70 -24.68 1.16
CA GLY A 8 -21.16 -25.07 -0.14
C GLY A 8 -21.60 -26.49 -0.53
N SER A 9 -20.64 -27.42 -0.63
CA SER A 9 -20.87 -28.85 -0.91
C SER A 9 -20.84 -29.75 0.33
N TRP A 10 -20.69 -29.20 1.53
CA TRP A 10 -20.41 -29.95 2.77
C TRP A 10 -21.65 -30.11 3.64
N VAL A 11 -21.81 -31.28 4.26
CA VAL A 11 -22.80 -31.53 5.33
C VAL A 11 -22.08 -31.44 6.67
N VAL A 12 -22.50 -30.49 7.50
CA VAL A 12 -21.90 -30.23 8.82
C VAL A 12 -22.97 -30.39 9.89
N ALA A 13 -22.61 -30.94 11.06
CA ALA A 13 -23.52 -31.03 12.20
C ALA A 13 -23.97 -29.62 12.64
N PRO A 14 -25.25 -29.40 13.01
CA PRO A 14 -25.77 -28.08 13.37
C PRO A 14 -24.93 -27.35 14.43
N ASP A 15 -24.53 -28.06 15.49
CA ASP A 15 -23.75 -27.46 16.59
C ASP A 15 -22.33 -27.07 16.14
N ALA A 16 -21.69 -27.93 15.34
CA ALA A 16 -20.37 -27.64 14.78
C ALA A 16 -20.42 -26.46 13.79
N LEU A 17 -21.50 -26.34 13.01
CA LEU A 17 -21.72 -25.20 12.14
C LEU A 17 -21.97 -23.92 12.93
N ALA A 18 -22.73 -23.98 14.03
CA ALA A 18 -22.99 -22.83 14.89
C ALA A 18 -21.69 -22.35 15.56
N ALA A 19 -20.88 -23.26 16.11
CA ALA A 19 -19.58 -22.94 16.69
C ALA A 19 -18.65 -22.30 15.66
N ALA A 20 -18.50 -22.90 14.47
CA ALA A 20 -17.66 -22.35 13.40
C ALA A 20 -18.13 -20.96 12.93
N ARG A 21 -19.44 -20.68 12.95
CA ARG A 21 -19.97 -19.34 12.63
C ARG A 21 -19.58 -18.32 13.67
N THR A 22 -19.71 -18.66 14.95
CA THR A 22 -19.34 -17.78 16.06
C THR A 22 -17.84 -17.48 16.02
N GLU A 23 -16.99 -18.49 15.93
CA GLU A 23 -15.54 -18.33 15.84
C GLU A 23 -15.13 -17.44 14.66
N LEU A 24 -15.70 -17.68 13.48
CA LEU A 24 -15.37 -16.90 12.29
C LEU A 24 -15.90 -15.46 12.39
N TYR A 25 -17.05 -15.24 13.00
CA TYR A 25 -17.56 -13.89 13.25
C TYR A 25 -16.67 -13.12 14.22
N GLU A 26 -16.19 -13.76 15.29
CA GLU A 26 -15.24 -13.17 16.23
C GLU A 26 -13.92 -12.80 15.55
N LEU A 27 -13.37 -13.69 14.71
CA LEU A 27 -12.17 -13.38 13.90
C LEU A 27 -12.37 -12.17 12.98
N VAL A 28 -13.55 -12.06 12.35
CA VAL A 28 -13.88 -10.90 11.51
C VAL A 28 -13.99 -9.62 12.34
N ARG A 29 -14.56 -9.70 13.54
CA ARG A 29 -14.69 -8.54 14.45
C ARG A 29 -13.34 -8.10 15.00
N ASP A 30 -12.48 -9.05 15.38
CA ASP A 30 -11.14 -8.79 15.92
C ASP A 30 -10.19 -8.23 14.85
N ALA A 31 -10.42 -8.53 13.57
CA ALA A 31 -9.70 -7.88 12.46
C ALA A 31 -10.02 -6.38 12.31
N GLY A 32 -11.07 -5.89 12.99
CA GLY A 32 -11.37 -4.48 13.13
C GLY A 32 -11.57 -3.74 11.80
N ALA A 33 -11.03 -2.52 11.72
CA ALA A 33 -11.28 -1.60 10.61
C ALA A 33 -10.78 -2.09 9.24
N PHE A 34 -9.73 -2.92 9.23
CA PHE A 34 -9.15 -3.43 7.98
C PHE A 34 -9.82 -4.72 7.51
N GLY A 35 -10.59 -5.38 8.37
CA GLY A 35 -11.27 -6.63 8.05
C GLY A 35 -10.34 -7.82 7.84
N LEU A 36 -10.92 -9.01 7.95
CA LEU A 36 -10.21 -10.29 7.87
C LEU A 36 -9.94 -10.64 6.40
N ASP A 37 -8.67 -10.93 6.06
CA ASP A 37 -8.30 -11.42 4.73
C ASP A 37 -8.83 -12.85 4.51
N ILE A 38 -9.75 -13.01 3.54
CA ILE A 38 -10.38 -14.30 3.25
C ILE A 38 -9.46 -15.25 2.45
N ALA A 39 -8.34 -14.74 1.92
CA ALA A 39 -7.34 -15.57 1.23
C ALA A 39 -6.60 -16.49 2.21
N GLY A 40 -6.43 -16.06 3.46
CA GLY A 40 -5.84 -16.88 4.54
C GLY A 40 -6.79 -17.94 5.11
N LEU A 41 -8.08 -17.87 4.80
CA LEU A 41 -9.08 -18.84 5.24
C LEU A 41 -9.03 -20.10 4.38
N ASP A 42 -9.33 -21.25 5.00
CA ASP A 42 -9.57 -22.49 4.27
C ASP A 42 -10.86 -22.42 3.43
N ASP A 43 -11.07 -23.41 2.56
CA ASP A 43 -12.23 -23.41 1.64
C ASP A 43 -13.58 -23.45 2.37
N ARG A 44 -13.65 -24.07 3.56
CA ARG A 44 -14.89 -24.18 4.35
C ARG A 44 -15.18 -22.86 5.04
N GLN A 45 -14.19 -22.24 5.66
CA GLN A 45 -14.26 -20.92 6.28
C GLN A 45 -14.60 -19.85 5.24
N ARG A 46 -13.98 -19.91 4.05
CA ARG A 46 -14.26 -18.98 2.95
C ARG A 46 -15.68 -19.15 2.38
N ALA A 47 -16.22 -20.36 2.37
CA ALA A 47 -17.62 -20.59 2.04
C ALA A 47 -18.54 -20.07 3.16
N LEU A 48 -18.17 -20.27 4.41
CA LEU A 48 -18.96 -19.87 5.57
C LEU A 48 -19.05 -18.36 5.74
N VAL A 49 -17.95 -17.62 5.57
CA VAL A 49 -17.88 -16.16 5.77
C VAL A 49 -18.88 -15.42 4.88
N ARG A 50 -19.11 -15.92 3.65
CA ARG A 50 -20.09 -15.35 2.71
C ARG A 50 -21.55 -15.57 3.11
N THR A 51 -21.80 -16.43 4.08
CA THR A 51 -23.13 -16.72 4.62
C THR A 51 -23.39 -16.10 5.98
N LEU A 52 -22.39 -15.43 6.58
CA LEU A 52 -22.54 -14.76 7.87
C LEU A 52 -23.39 -13.51 7.68
N GLY A 53 -24.47 -13.41 8.47
CA GLY A 53 -25.31 -12.21 8.50
C GLY A 53 -24.52 -11.01 9.04
N GLY A 54 -24.67 -9.85 8.40
CA GLY A 54 -24.02 -8.60 8.80
C GLY A 54 -22.56 -8.46 8.35
N VAL A 55 -21.88 -9.54 7.96
CA VAL A 55 -20.51 -9.47 7.42
C VAL A 55 -20.57 -9.15 5.93
N SER A 56 -19.81 -8.12 5.52
CA SER A 56 -19.65 -7.77 4.11
C SER A 56 -18.28 -8.22 3.59
N VAL A 57 -18.22 -8.73 2.35
CA VAL A 57 -16.95 -9.08 1.71
C VAL A 57 -16.61 -8.04 0.66
N VAL A 58 -15.60 -7.21 0.93
CA VAL A 58 -15.16 -6.12 0.05
C VAL A 58 -13.70 -6.36 -0.33
N ARG A 59 -13.41 -6.46 -1.63
CA ARG A 59 -12.04 -6.62 -2.16
C ARG A 59 -11.25 -7.77 -1.50
N GLY A 60 -11.92 -8.88 -1.19
CA GLY A 60 -11.27 -10.04 -0.56
C GLY A 60 -11.15 -9.95 0.97
N ARG A 61 -11.70 -8.92 1.61
CA ARG A 61 -11.73 -8.81 3.07
C ARG A 61 -13.15 -8.90 3.61
N ALA A 62 -13.31 -9.65 4.70
CA ALA A 62 -14.56 -9.74 5.45
C ALA A 62 -14.57 -8.65 6.54
N ILE A 63 -15.59 -7.80 6.51
CA ILE A 63 -15.73 -6.62 7.37
C ILE A 63 -17.00 -6.79 8.21
N ALA A 64 -16.85 -6.66 9.53
CA ALA A 64 -17.97 -6.66 10.46
C ALA A 64 -18.85 -5.41 10.27
N PRO A 65 -20.16 -5.48 10.55
CA PRO A 65 -21.06 -4.34 10.33
C PRO A 65 -20.76 -3.15 11.25
N ASP A 66 -20.14 -3.41 12.41
CA ASP A 66 -19.70 -2.45 13.41
C ASP A 66 -18.21 -2.09 13.29
N ALA A 67 -17.54 -2.53 12.21
CA ALA A 67 -16.14 -2.21 11.98
C ALA A 67 -15.94 -0.68 11.88
N PRO A 68 -14.94 -0.11 12.56
CA PRO A 68 -14.64 1.31 12.45
C PRO A 68 -14.31 1.68 11.00
N VAL A 69 -14.90 2.75 10.49
CA VAL A 69 -14.48 3.34 9.22
C VAL A 69 -13.18 4.09 9.44
N VAL A 70 -12.09 3.59 8.87
CA VAL A 70 -10.78 4.27 8.93
C VAL A 70 -10.54 5.01 7.62
N SER A 71 -10.46 6.34 7.71
CA SER A 71 -9.89 7.16 6.63
C SER A 71 -8.38 6.89 6.59
N LEU A 72 -7.93 6.11 5.61
CA LEU A 72 -6.51 5.83 5.43
C LEU A 72 -5.72 7.05 4.93
N GLY A 73 -6.40 8.02 4.31
CA GLY A 73 -5.79 9.29 3.89
C GLY A 73 -5.28 10.14 5.07
N ASP A 74 -5.89 9.98 6.25
CA ASP A 74 -5.52 10.72 7.46
C ASP A 74 -4.77 9.83 8.47
N HIS A 75 -4.31 8.65 8.05
CA HIS A 75 -3.63 7.73 8.95
C HIS A 75 -2.37 8.40 9.53
N PRO A 76 -2.15 8.39 10.87
CA PRO A 76 -1.06 9.14 11.50
C PRO A 76 0.33 8.82 10.94
N PHE A 77 0.57 7.57 10.52
CA PHE A 77 1.81 7.20 9.85
C PHE A 77 1.97 7.88 8.48
N LEU A 78 0.91 7.95 7.67
CA LEU A 78 0.96 8.62 6.38
C LEU A 78 1.26 10.12 6.54
N VAL A 79 0.61 10.77 7.51
CA VAL A 79 0.88 12.18 7.85
C VAL A 79 2.35 12.38 8.19
N ARG A 80 2.92 11.54 9.07
CA ARG A 80 4.35 11.60 9.42
C ARG A 80 5.29 11.38 8.24
N LEU A 81 4.91 10.55 7.27
CA LEU A 81 5.69 10.36 6.04
C LEU A 81 5.62 11.60 5.13
N GLN A 82 4.46 12.25 5.06
CA GLN A 82 4.26 13.49 4.30
C GLN A 82 5.01 14.68 4.92
N ASP A 83 5.10 14.75 6.25
CA ASP A 83 5.87 15.78 6.97
C ASP A 83 7.39 15.65 6.79
N ALA A 84 7.88 14.43 6.52
CA ALA A 84 9.30 14.12 6.34
C ALA A 84 9.56 13.32 5.05
N PRO A 85 9.24 13.86 3.87
CA PRO A 85 9.06 13.10 2.62
C PRO A 85 10.34 12.38 2.17
N PHE A 86 11.51 12.98 2.37
CA PHE A 86 12.79 12.39 1.99
C PHE A 86 13.63 11.90 3.18
N ARG A 87 13.06 11.93 4.39
CA ARG A 87 13.67 11.41 5.61
C ARG A 87 12.61 10.66 6.45
N PRO A 88 11.91 9.68 5.85
CA PRO A 88 10.73 9.09 6.46
C PRO A 88 11.07 8.41 7.80
N PRO A 89 10.21 8.55 8.83
CA PRO A 89 10.34 7.75 10.04
C PRO A 89 10.05 6.27 9.77
N PRO A 90 10.62 5.36 10.58
CA PRO A 90 10.24 3.95 10.55
C PRO A 90 8.77 3.75 10.96
N PRO A 91 8.12 2.64 10.56
CA PRO A 91 6.74 2.31 10.91
C PRO A 91 6.59 1.80 12.35
N ASP A 92 7.29 2.42 13.30
CA ASP A 92 7.29 1.99 14.70
C ASP A 92 5.90 2.17 15.30
N GLY A 93 5.35 1.08 15.83
CA GLY A 93 4.00 1.07 16.42
C GLY A 93 2.85 1.08 15.41
N VAL A 94 3.13 0.91 14.11
CA VAL A 94 2.10 0.79 13.08
C VAL A 94 1.71 -0.68 12.92
N ASP A 95 0.40 -0.96 12.92
CA ASP A 95 -0.12 -2.30 12.69
C ASP A 95 0.25 -2.83 11.28
N ARG A 96 0.54 -4.13 11.18
CA ARG A 96 0.98 -4.74 9.91
C ARG A 96 -0.11 -4.75 8.85
N ASP A 97 -1.37 -4.92 9.24
CA ASP A 97 -2.48 -4.92 8.29
C ASP A 97 -2.81 -3.49 7.85
N ALA A 98 -2.61 -2.51 8.73
CA ALA A 98 -2.64 -1.09 8.36
C ALA A 98 -1.55 -0.74 7.32
N LEU A 99 -0.29 -1.16 7.53
CA LEU A 99 0.79 -0.95 6.56
C LEU A 99 0.49 -1.59 5.20
N ARG A 100 0.05 -2.86 5.22
CA ARG A 100 -0.32 -3.59 4.01
C ARG A 100 -1.46 -2.90 3.28
N GLU A 101 -2.46 -2.37 3.99
CA GLU A 101 -3.58 -1.72 3.36
C GLU A 101 -3.22 -0.33 2.80
N LEU A 102 -2.36 0.43 3.51
CA LEU A 102 -1.80 1.68 3.00
C LEU A 102 -1.01 1.48 1.71
N ASP A 103 -0.19 0.43 1.65
CA ASP A 103 0.60 0.06 0.47
C ASP A 103 -0.30 -0.44 -0.68
N ARG A 104 -1.24 -1.35 -0.37
CA ARG A 104 -2.20 -1.89 -1.34
C ARG A 104 -3.06 -0.82 -2.00
N LEU A 105 -3.41 0.24 -1.25
CA LEU A 105 -4.16 1.40 -1.76
C LEU A 105 -3.27 2.44 -2.45
N GLY A 106 -1.94 2.29 -2.39
CA GLY A 106 -1.00 3.20 -3.03
C GLY A 106 -0.79 4.51 -2.29
N HIS A 107 -1.06 4.56 -0.98
CA HIS A 107 -0.74 5.73 -0.15
C HIS A 107 0.73 5.78 0.25
N ILE A 108 1.33 4.62 0.46
CA ILE A 108 2.76 4.45 0.75
C ILE A 108 3.38 3.50 -0.26
N VAL A 109 4.71 3.50 -0.32
CA VAL A 109 5.50 2.65 -1.21
C VAL A 109 6.69 2.10 -0.42
N ASP A 110 6.91 0.78 -0.51
CA ASP A 110 8.13 0.15 0.00
C ASP A 110 9.29 0.36 -1.00
N CYS A 111 10.27 1.15 -0.59
CA CYS A 111 11.54 1.27 -1.27
C CYS A 111 12.58 0.50 -0.43
N ASP A 112 12.82 -0.78 -0.75
CA ASP A 112 13.87 -1.62 -0.15
C ASP A 112 13.89 -1.59 1.40
N GLY A 113 12.73 -1.79 2.01
CA GLY A 113 12.54 -1.78 3.47
C GLY A 113 12.34 -0.39 4.08
N VAL A 114 12.36 0.67 3.26
CA VAL A 114 12.06 2.04 3.68
C VAL A 114 10.74 2.49 3.06
N TRP A 115 9.76 2.75 3.93
CA TRP A 115 8.45 3.25 3.51
C TRP A 115 8.50 4.74 3.21
N PHE A 116 7.99 5.13 2.04
CA PHE A 116 7.78 6.52 1.65
C PHE A 116 6.30 6.77 1.41
N ALA A 117 5.84 8.01 1.61
CA ALA A 117 4.56 8.42 1.06
C ALA A 117 4.62 8.35 -0.48
N ALA A 118 3.54 7.90 -1.12
CA ALA A 118 3.49 7.81 -2.57
C ALA A 118 3.67 9.19 -3.25
N SER A 119 3.21 10.26 -2.59
CA SER A 119 3.49 11.65 -3.00
C SER A 119 4.99 11.95 -3.01
N ALA A 120 5.73 11.58 -1.96
CA ALA A 120 7.17 11.81 -1.89
C ALA A 120 7.94 11.06 -3.00
N VAL A 121 7.55 9.83 -3.33
CA VAL A 121 8.15 9.08 -4.45
C VAL A 121 7.91 9.80 -5.78
N ARG A 122 6.72 10.36 -5.96
CA ARG A 122 6.34 11.13 -7.15
C ARG A 122 7.15 12.43 -7.26
N ASP A 123 7.28 13.16 -6.16
CA ASP A 123 8.07 14.39 -6.07
C ASP A 123 9.55 14.12 -6.36
N ALA A 124 10.10 13.05 -5.79
CA ALA A 124 11.45 12.62 -6.10
C ALA A 124 11.63 12.26 -7.59
N SER A 125 10.65 11.62 -8.22
CA SER A 125 10.67 11.35 -9.66
C SER A 125 10.65 12.63 -10.49
N ALA A 126 9.89 13.65 -10.07
CA ALA A 126 9.88 14.96 -10.74
C ALA A 126 11.25 15.66 -10.62
N VAL A 127 11.92 15.56 -9.47
CA VAL A 127 13.30 16.04 -9.29
C VAL A 127 14.26 15.28 -10.20
N VAL A 128 14.17 13.96 -10.27
CA VAL A 128 14.97 13.13 -11.20
C VAL A 128 14.75 13.55 -12.65
N ALA A 129 13.50 13.75 -13.08
CA ALA A 129 13.17 14.18 -14.42
C ALA A 129 13.80 15.54 -14.76
N ARG A 130 13.72 16.49 -13.82
CA ARG A 130 14.33 17.82 -13.96
C ARG A 130 15.85 17.73 -14.11
N LEU A 131 16.52 16.96 -13.25
CA LEU A 131 17.98 16.79 -13.29
C LEU A 131 18.44 16.11 -14.58
N LEU A 132 17.69 15.13 -15.09
CA LEU A 132 18.04 14.43 -16.33
C LEU A 132 17.74 15.26 -17.58
N ALA A 133 16.75 16.15 -17.54
CA ALA A 133 16.53 17.13 -18.61
C ALA A 133 17.70 18.11 -18.71
N GLN A 134 18.27 18.53 -17.57
CA GLN A 134 19.43 19.42 -17.51
C GLN A 134 20.74 18.69 -17.85
N ASN A 135 20.86 17.42 -17.45
CA ASN A 135 22.03 16.59 -17.71
C ASN A 135 21.63 15.20 -18.26
N PRO A 136 21.43 15.07 -19.59
CA PRO A 136 21.01 13.82 -20.22
C PRO A 136 22.04 12.68 -20.09
N ALA A 137 23.31 12.99 -19.79
CA ALA A 137 24.34 11.98 -19.57
C ALA A 137 24.11 11.15 -18.29
N GLY A 138 23.23 11.61 -17.41
CA GLY A 138 22.76 10.89 -16.24
C GLY A 138 23.13 11.55 -14.92
N LEU A 139 22.42 11.16 -13.87
CA LEU A 139 22.62 11.64 -12.51
C LEU A 139 23.37 10.62 -11.65
N THR A 140 24.17 11.11 -10.71
CA THR A 140 24.83 10.32 -9.67
C THR A 140 23.97 10.27 -8.41
N VAL A 141 24.25 9.30 -7.53
CA VAL A 141 23.61 9.21 -6.22
C VAL A 141 23.81 10.51 -5.42
N THR A 142 25.00 11.12 -5.51
CA THR A 142 25.33 12.35 -4.77
C THR A 142 24.50 13.53 -5.25
N GLU A 143 24.32 13.69 -6.56
CA GLU A 143 23.52 14.79 -7.14
C GLU A 143 22.07 14.71 -6.66
N LEU A 144 21.43 13.53 -6.74
CA LEU A 144 20.05 13.38 -6.26
C LEU A 144 19.95 13.55 -4.74
N ARG A 145 20.91 13.03 -3.97
CA ARG A 145 20.95 13.19 -2.52
C ARG A 145 20.95 14.66 -2.11
N VAL A 146 21.75 15.48 -2.78
CA VAL A 146 21.85 16.92 -2.54
C VAL A 146 20.54 17.60 -2.96
N ALA A 147 20.00 17.26 -4.12
CA ALA A 147 18.76 17.85 -4.63
C ALA A 147 17.53 17.58 -3.73
N LEU A 148 17.46 16.41 -3.11
CA LEU A 148 16.38 16.04 -2.18
C LEU A 148 16.67 16.41 -0.71
N ASP A 149 17.79 17.08 -0.43
CA ASP A 149 18.31 17.32 0.92
C ASP A 149 18.17 16.10 1.85
N THR A 150 18.76 14.98 1.45
CA THR A 150 18.64 13.72 2.20
C THR A 150 19.99 13.04 2.42
N THR A 151 19.96 11.85 3.02
CA THR A 151 21.12 11.02 3.29
C THR A 151 21.16 9.81 2.36
N ARG A 152 22.32 9.15 2.27
CA ARG A 152 22.48 7.89 1.52
C ARG A 152 21.50 6.81 1.98
N LYS A 153 21.15 6.80 3.27
CA LYS A 153 20.17 5.86 3.86
C LYS A 153 18.82 5.91 3.14
N PHE A 154 18.37 7.09 2.70
CA PHE A 154 17.05 7.26 2.09
C PHE A 154 17.09 7.39 0.57
N VAL A 155 18.13 8.01 0.00
CA VAL A 155 18.21 8.15 -1.47
C VAL A 155 18.54 6.82 -2.16
N LEU A 156 19.32 5.93 -1.52
CA LEU A 156 19.68 4.65 -2.15
C LEU A 156 18.45 3.76 -2.36
N PRO A 157 17.59 3.54 -1.34
CA PRO A 157 16.35 2.79 -1.54
C PRO A 157 15.43 3.40 -2.61
N LEU A 158 15.26 4.73 -2.63
CA LEU A 158 14.49 5.42 -3.69
C LEU A 158 15.06 5.15 -5.10
N LEU A 159 16.39 5.21 -5.24
CA LEU A 159 17.04 4.91 -6.51
C LEU A 159 16.91 3.44 -6.91
N CYS A 160 17.00 2.51 -5.95
CA CYS A 160 16.73 1.09 -6.19
C CYS A 160 15.29 0.90 -6.70
N TYR A 161 14.32 1.55 -6.07
CA TYR A 161 12.93 1.53 -6.50
C TYR A 161 12.76 2.10 -7.92
N PHE A 162 13.37 3.25 -8.23
CA PHE A 162 13.32 3.84 -9.58
C PHE A 162 13.97 2.97 -10.65
N ASP A 163 15.07 2.29 -10.32
CA ASP A 163 15.72 1.35 -11.24
C ASP A 163 14.82 0.13 -11.48
N ALA A 164 14.23 -0.44 -10.42
CA ALA A 164 13.36 -1.61 -10.49
C ALA A 164 12.06 -1.33 -11.25
N THR A 165 11.49 -0.14 -11.08
CA THR A 165 10.24 0.27 -11.75
C THR A 165 10.46 0.85 -13.14
N GLY A 166 11.71 1.02 -13.57
CA GLY A 166 12.06 1.53 -14.90
C GLY A 166 11.91 3.04 -15.05
N VAL A 167 11.89 3.79 -13.95
CA VAL A 167 11.97 5.26 -13.90
C VAL A 167 13.39 5.70 -14.24
N THR A 168 14.40 5.00 -13.73
CA THR A 168 15.81 5.20 -14.07
C THR A 168 16.42 3.92 -14.62
N ARG A 169 17.57 4.04 -15.29
CA ARG A 169 18.43 2.91 -15.64
C ARG A 169 19.86 3.22 -15.26
N ARG A 170 20.48 2.31 -14.51
CA ARG A 170 21.90 2.42 -14.12
C ARG A 170 22.83 2.16 -15.31
N ARG A 171 23.82 3.03 -15.48
CA ARG A 171 24.95 2.92 -16.43
C ARG A 171 26.24 3.30 -15.70
N GLY A 172 26.96 2.29 -15.19
CA GLY A 172 28.13 2.51 -14.34
C GLY A 172 27.75 3.16 -13.00
N ASP A 173 28.32 4.33 -12.74
CA ASP A 173 28.08 5.17 -11.56
C ASP A 173 26.89 6.15 -11.73
N ARG A 174 26.40 6.33 -12.96
CA ARG A 174 25.28 7.22 -13.28
C ARG A 174 23.98 6.47 -13.52
N ARG A 175 22.88 7.20 -13.47
CA ARG A 175 21.52 6.78 -13.82
C ARG A 175 20.98 7.70 -14.90
N VAL A 176 20.48 7.10 -15.98
CA VAL A 176 19.84 7.82 -17.08
C VAL A 176 18.32 7.62 -17.03
N ALA A 177 17.59 8.40 -17.82
CA ALA A 177 16.14 8.29 -17.93
C ALA A 177 15.72 6.87 -18.36
N GLY A 178 14.79 6.29 -17.61
CA GLY A 178 14.12 5.03 -17.96
C GLY A 178 12.80 5.26 -18.70
N PRO A 179 12.22 4.21 -19.29
CA PRO A 179 10.99 4.32 -20.09
C PRO A 179 9.77 4.80 -19.29
N ARG A 180 9.77 4.66 -17.95
CA ARG A 180 8.63 5.06 -17.10
C ARG A 180 8.79 6.42 -16.41
N LEU A 181 9.88 7.15 -16.68
CA LEU A 181 10.15 8.43 -16.02
C LEU A 181 8.98 9.42 -16.18
N ALA A 182 8.46 9.56 -17.40
CA ALA A 182 7.34 10.46 -17.68
C ALA A 182 6.03 10.00 -17.01
N LEU A 183 5.78 8.68 -16.92
CA LEU A 183 4.54 8.15 -16.34
C LEU A 183 4.43 8.45 -14.84
N LEU A 184 5.54 8.33 -14.11
CA LEU A 184 5.56 8.58 -12.68
C LEU A 184 5.47 10.09 -12.37
N THR A 185 6.00 10.94 -13.24
CA THR A 185 5.87 12.41 -13.10
C THR A 185 4.45 12.90 -13.42
N LEU A 186 3.78 12.34 -14.43
CA LEU A 186 2.44 12.79 -14.88
C LEU A 186 1.28 12.35 -13.98
N ALA A 187 1.52 11.46 -13.00
CA ALA A 187 0.52 11.14 -11.96
C ALA A 187 0.34 12.29 -10.94
N VAL A 188 1.06 13.40 -11.10
CA VAL A 188 0.74 14.68 -10.48
C VAL A 188 -0.36 15.29 -11.36
N GLU A 189 -1.62 15.23 -10.92
CA GLU A 189 -2.60 16.19 -11.44
C GLU A 189 -1.99 17.58 -11.21
N PRO A 190 -1.82 18.41 -12.25
CA PRO A 190 -1.39 19.76 -12.03
C PRO A 190 -2.49 20.45 -11.22
N GLU A 191 -2.21 20.83 -9.98
CA GLU A 191 -2.91 21.95 -9.36
C GLU A 191 -2.63 23.18 -10.24
N GLY A 192 -3.49 23.38 -11.23
CA GLY A 192 -3.54 24.57 -12.05
C GLY A 192 -4.10 25.72 -11.21
N PRO A 193 -3.60 26.95 -11.39
CA PRO A 193 -4.03 28.08 -10.59
C PRO A 193 -5.39 28.55 -11.10
N GLU A 194 -6.43 28.55 -10.25
CA GLU A 194 -7.63 29.34 -10.54
C GLU A 194 -7.61 30.63 -9.71
N SER A 195 -6.95 31.61 -10.33
CA SER A 195 -7.18 33.06 -10.29
C SER A 195 -7.82 33.68 -9.07
N ALA A 196 -7.00 34.46 -8.38
CA ALA A 196 -7.40 35.80 -7.98
C ALA A 196 -7.80 36.62 -9.21
N LEU A 197 -9.09 36.93 -9.34
CA LEU A 197 -9.65 38.16 -9.90
C LEU A 197 -10.98 38.46 -9.21
#